data_AF-R8YUZ0-F1
#
_entry.id   AF-R8YUZ0-F1
#
_cell.length_a   1.000
_cell.length_b   1.000
_cell.length_c   1.000
_cell.angle_alpha   90.00
_cell.angle_beta   90.00
_cell.angle_gamma   90.00
#
_symmetry.space_group_name_H-M   'P 1'
#
loop_
_entity.id
_entity.type
_entity.pdbx_description
1 polymer ?
#
loop_
_entity_poly.entity_id
_entity_poly.type
_entity_poly.pdbx_seq_one_letter_code
_entity_poly.pdbx_strand_id
1 'polypeptide(L)'
;MDLSLELKDFINAMKRNGCPIWMFETDEEGNFEDITMSHSWYAWQEKAKAQAVPSQKFFSHDFNGDGFKYHDSLEEAQKEAESSLDWYRDRVADGHHVGEDGEFYELCYGVVIASAGYTVDDVVNEEHHKNDEFKNYKVGTEILSLHLETYKSTSGAEV
;
A
#
# COMPACT_ATOMS: atom_id res chain seq x y z
N MET A 1 12.55 0.88 -2.20
CA MET A 1 12.72 2.09 -1.36
C MET A 1 14.14 2.58 -1.55
N ASP A 2 14.35 3.84 -1.95
CA ASP A 2 15.69 4.37 -2.14
C ASP A 2 16.30 4.73 -0.79
N LEU A 3 17.18 3.85 -0.28
CA LEU A 3 17.84 3.99 1.01
C LEU A 3 18.57 5.34 1.15
N SER A 4 19.07 5.89 0.05
CA SER A 4 19.81 7.15 0.04
C SER A 4 18.90 8.37 0.21
N LEU A 5 17.66 8.28 -0.27
CA LEU A 5 16.65 9.32 -0.10
C LEU A 5 16.07 9.29 1.31
N GLU A 6 15.78 8.11 1.84
CA GLU A 6 15.26 7.92 3.19
C GLU A 6 16.26 8.36 4.27
N LEU A 7 17.54 8.05 4.07
CA LEU A 7 18.62 8.53 4.94
C LEU A 7 18.70 10.06 4.96
N LYS A 8 18.52 10.72 3.81
CA LYS A 8 18.49 12.20 3.74
C LYS A 8 17.30 12.78 4.50
N ASP A 9 16.13 12.17 4.39
CA ASP A 9 14.93 12.62 5.08
C ASP A 9 15.04 12.46 6.60
N PHE A 10 15.60 11.33 7.05
CA PHE A 10 15.92 11.12 8.45
C PHE A 10 16.91 12.17 8.99
N ILE A 11 18.03 12.39 8.29
CA ILE A 11 19.03 13.39 8.69
C ILE A 11 18.40 14.79 8.77
N ASN A 12 17.55 15.15 7.81
CA ASN A 12 16.84 16.43 7.80
C ASN A 12 15.87 16.57 8.99
N ALA A 13 15.17 15.50 9.35
CA ALA A 13 14.28 15.49 10.51
C ALA A 13 15.06 15.68 11.82
N MET A 14 16.18 14.97 11.98
CA MET A 14 17.03 15.07 13.18
C MET A 14 17.67 16.46 13.30
N LYS A 15 18.11 17.07 12.20
CA LYS A 15 18.59 18.47 12.18
C LYS A 15 17.52 19.44 12.65
N ARG A 16 16.26 19.27 12.22
CA ARG A 16 15.13 20.12 12.68
C ARG A 16 14.85 19.97 14.17
N ASN A 17 15.11 18.79 14.72
CA ASN A 17 14.98 18.51 16.16
C ASN A 17 16.21 18.97 16.98
N GLY A 18 17.19 19.64 16.36
CA GLY A 18 18.34 20.21 17.03
C GLY A 18 19.50 19.25 17.26
N CYS A 19 19.53 18.09 16.57
CA CYS A 19 20.64 17.16 16.67
C CYS A 19 21.93 17.79 16.09
N PRO A 20 23.03 17.79 16.85
CA PRO A 20 24.29 18.38 16.42
C PRO A 20 24.97 17.56 15.32
N ILE A 21 25.77 18.24 14.48
CA ILE A 21 26.32 17.67 13.24
C ILE A 21 27.21 16.44 13.47
N TRP A 22 27.99 16.44 14.56
CA TRP A 22 28.91 15.34 14.89
C TRP A 22 28.19 14.00 15.12
N MET A 23 26.90 14.01 15.40
CA MET A 23 26.13 12.77 15.57
C MET A 23 25.82 12.06 14.24
N PHE A 24 25.98 12.73 13.09
CA PHE A 24 25.72 12.14 11.77
C PHE A 24 26.96 11.48 11.14
N GLU A 25 28.06 11.34 11.87
CA GLU A 25 29.26 10.63 11.41
C GLU A 25 28.94 9.16 11.20
N THR A 26 29.41 8.61 10.08
CA THR A 26 29.21 7.21 9.70
C THR A 26 30.55 6.50 9.57
N ASP A 27 30.57 5.22 9.93
CA ASP A 27 31.71 4.35 9.69
C ASP A 27 31.91 4.04 8.19
N GLU A 28 32.95 3.25 7.88
CA GLU A 28 33.27 2.81 6.52
C GLU A 28 32.16 1.94 5.88
N GLU A 29 31.26 1.40 6.70
CA GLU A 29 30.12 0.57 6.29
C GLU A 29 28.83 1.39 6.13
N GLY A 30 28.85 2.68 6.48
CA GLY A 30 27.74 3.62 6.37
C GLY A 30 26.78 3.61 7.57
N ASN A 31 27.15 2.97 8.69
CA ASN A 31 26.38 3.00 9.94
C ASN A 31 26.74 4.22 10.78
N PHE A 32 25.76 4.79 11.49
CA PHE A 32 26.03 5.90 12.42
C PHE A 32 26.95 5.47 13.56
N GLU A 33 28.04 6.20 13.77
CA GLU A 33 28.99 5.95 14.87
C GLU A 33 28.39 6.26 16.23
N ASP A 34 27.49 7.25 16.30
CA ASP A 34 26.77 7.59 17.53
C ASP A 34 25.63 6.60 17.79
N ILE A 35 25.64 5.98 18.98
CA ILE A 35 24.66 4.97 19.37
C ILE A 35 23.22 5.51 19.43
N THR A 36 23.05 6.80 19.78
CA THR A 36 21.74 7.46 19.83
C THR A 36 21.18 7.61 18.41
N MET A 37 22.04 7.99 17.47
CA MET A 37 21.67 8.10 16.06
C MET A 37 21.43 6.75 15.41
N SER A 38 22.24 5.74 15.73
CA SER A 38 22.01 4.37 15.30
C SER A 38 20.65 3.84 15.78
N HIS A 39 20.32 4.00 17.07
CA HIS A 39 19.00 3.63 17.60
C HIS A 39 17.86 4.47 17.01
N SER A 40 18.07 5.76 16.76
CA SER A 40 17.06 6.64 16.18
C SER A 40 16.80 6.29 14.71
N TRP A 41 17.84 5.92 13.97
CA TRP A 41 17.74 5.43 12.60
C TRP A 41 17.01 4.11 12.55
N TYR A 42 17.34 3.17 13.44
CA TYR A 42 16.60 1.92 13.58
C TYR A 42 15.12 2.17 13.89
N ALA A 43 14.81 3.05 14.85
CA ALA A 43 13.44 3.41 15.17
C ALA A 43 12.71 4.12 14.01
N TRP A 44 13.42 4.92 13.21
CA TRP A 44 12.89 5.54 11.99
C TRP A 44 12.52 4.50 10.94
N GLN A 45 13.40 3.53 10.69
CA GLN A 45 13.15 2.42 9.79
C GLN A 45 12.00 1.53 10.28
N GLU A 46 11.96 1.22 11.58
CA GLU A 46 10.85 0.47 12.17
C GLU A 46 9.53 1.26 12.16
N LYS A 47 9.57 2.58 12.31
CA LYS A 47 8.40 3.44 12.12
C LYS A 47 7.94 3.48 10.67
N ALA A 48 8.85 3.54 9.69
CA ALA A 48 8.50 3.46 8.28
C ALA A 48 7.82 2.12 7.95
N LYS A 49 8.33 1.01 8.52
CA LYS A 49 7.70 -0.31 8.44
C LYS A 49 6.34 -0.36 9.17
N ALA A 50 6.21 0.25 10.34
CA ALA A 50 4.97 0.29 11.11
C ALA A 50 3.93 1.26 10.54
N GLN A 51 4.34 2.27 9.77
CA GLN A 51 3.45 3.16 9.02
C GLN A 51 2.98 2.55 7.69
N ALA A 52 3.51 1.40 7.30
CA ALA A 52 2.91 0.54 6.30
C ALA A 52 1.70 -0.25 6.86
N VAL A 53 0.94 0.33 7.81
CA VAL A 53 -0.46 -0.08 7.98
C VAL A 53 -1.15 0.37 6.69
N PRO A 54 -1.67 -0.56 5.89
CA PRO A 54 -2.35 -0.19 4.66
C PRO A 54 -3.46 0.82 5.01
N SER A 55 -3.44 2.01 4.39
CA SER A 55 -4.51 3.00 4.57
C SER A 55 -5.83 2.33 4.24
N GLN A 56 -6.84 2.44 5.10
CA GLN A 56 -8.15 1.84 4.84
C GLN A 56 -8.59 2.20 3.42
N LYS A 57 -8.71 1.19 2.55
CA LYS A 57 -9.17 1.39 1.17
C LYS A 57 -10.67 1.20 1.08
N PHE A 58 -11.25 1.89 0.13
CA PHE A 58 -12.66 1.79 -0.23
C PHE A 58 -12.77 1.43 -1.70
N PHE A 59 -13.93 0.91 -2.11
CA PHE A 59 -14.20 0.64 -3.50
C PHE A 59 -15.56 1.19 -3.90
N SER A 60 -15.70 1.54 -5.18
CA SER A 60 -16.98 1.59 -5.88
C SER A 60 -16.95 0.59 -7.02
N HIS A 61 -18.12 0.10 -7.41
CA HIS A 61 -18.31 -0.84 -8.49
C HIS A 61 -19.49 -0.39 -9.34
N ASP A 62 -19.28 -0.36 -10.65
CA ASP A 62 -20.32 -0.16 -11.66
C ASP A 62 -20.01 -1.06 -12.86
N PHE A 63 -20.94 -1.96 -13.19
CA PHE A 63 -20.78 -2.92 -14.25
C PHE A 63 -20.72 -2.28 -15.65
N ASN A 64 -21.49 -1.21 -15.88
CA ASN A 64 -21.46 -0.46 -17.15
C ASN A 64 -20.24 0.48 -17.28
N GLY A 65 -19.48 0.65 -16.19
CA GLY A 65 -18.28 1.48 -16.14
C GLY A 65 -16.99 0.66 -16.29
N ASP A 66 -15.96 1.04 -15.52
CA ASP A 66 -14.65 0.39 -15.50
C ASP A 66 -14.57 -0.79 -14.51
N GLY A 67 -15.70 -1.26 -13.96
CA GLY A 67 -15.73 -2.29 -12.93
C GLY A 67 -15.36 -1.73 -11.54
N PHE A 68 -14.44 -2.37 -10.82
CA PHE A 68 -14.02 -1.93 -9.49
C PHE A 68 -13.06 -0.74 -9.57
N LYS A 69 -13.40 0.36 -8.88
CA LYS A 69 -12.52 1.51 -8.64
C LYS A 69 -12.19 1.60 -7.16
N TYR A 70 -10.94 1.89 -6.83
CA TYR A 70 -10.48 2.03 -5.45
C TYR A 70 -10.33 3.51 -5.07
N HIS A 71 -10.65 3.82 -3.82
CA HIS A 71 -10.68 5.19 -3.29
C HIS A 71 -9.96 5.26 -1.93
N ASP A 72 -9.46 6.45 -1.60
CA ASP A 72 -8.76 6.72 -0.35
C ASP A 72 -9.73 7.04 0.80
N SER A 73 -11.01 7.32 0.50
CA SER A 73 -12.05 7.61 1.48
C SER A 73 -13.40 6.97 1.15
N LEU A 74 -14.22 6.74 2.18
CA LEU A 74 -15.61 6.27 2.03
C LEU A 74 -16.47 7.28 1.28
N GLU A 75 -16.23 8.58 1.51
CA GLU A 75 -16.97 9.67 0.88
C GLU A 75 -16.78 9.69 -0.63
N GLU A 76 -15.54 9.49 -1.10
CA GLU A 76 -15.24 9.39 -2.53
C GLU A 76 -15.89 8.16 -3.17
N ALA A 77 -15.79 7.00 -2.51
CA ALA A 77 -16.42 5.77 -2.99
C ALA A 77 -17.95 5.89 -3.09
N GLN A 78 -18.58 6.51 -2.08
CA GLN A 78 -20.01 6.79 -2.09
C GLN A 78 -20.39 7.78 -3.20
N LYS A 79 -19.66 8.89 -3.33
CA LYS A 79 -19.93 9.92 -4.33
C LYS A 79 -19.83 9.39 -5.75
N GLU A 80 -18.86 8.52 -6.03
CA GLU A 80 -18.72 7.87 -7.34
C GLU A 80 -19.92 6.96 -7.62
N ALA A 81 -20.35 6.15 -6.63
CA ALA A 81 -21.52 5.30 -6.77
C ALA A 81 -22.82 6.11 -6.97
N GLU A 82 -22.99 7.22 -6.26
CA GLU A 82 -24.12 8.14 -6.46
C GLU A 82 -24.11 8.76 -7.86
N SER A 83 -22.93 9.13 -8.37
CA SER A 83 -22.78 9.69 -9.72
C SER A 83 -23.14 8.67 -10.80
N SER A 84 -22.71 7.40 -10.64
CA SER A 84 -23.13 6.30 -11.52
C SER A 84 -24.65 6.05 -11.41
N LEU A 85 -25.22 6.13 -10.21
CA LEU A 85 -26.66 5.96 -10.02
C LEU A 85 -27.47 7.04 -10.73
N ASP A 86 -27.00 8.29 -10.74
CA ASP A 86 -27.62 9.37 -11.49
C ASP A 86 -27.61 9.12 -13.00
N TRP A 87 -26.54 8.55 -13.54
CA TRP A 87 -26.51 8.12 -14.95
C TRP A 87 -27.58 7.06 -15.27
N TYR A 88 -27.77 6.07 -14.39
CA TYR A 88 -28.85 5.08 -14.57
C TYR A 88 -30.24 5.73 -14.46
N ARG A 89 -30.42 6.72 -13.57
CA ARG A 89 -31.68 7.47 -13.48
C ARG A 89 -32.00 8.20 -14.78
N ASP A 90 -31.01 8.83 -15.41
CA ASP A 90 -31.16 9.51 -16.69
C ASP A 90 -31.55 8.53 -17.80
N ARG A 91 -30.92 7.35 -17.86
CA ARG A 91 -31.30 6.31 -18.84
C ARG A 91 -32.74 5.84 -18.69
N VAL A 92 -33.20 5.63 -17.45
CA VAL A 92 -34.59 5.27 -17.18
C VAL A 92 -35.53 6.39 -17.61
N ALA A 93 -35.15 7.65 -17.40
CA ALA A 93 -35.93 8.80 -17.86
C ALA A 93 -36.04 8.88 -19.40
N ASP A 94 -35.00 8.42 -20.12
CA ASP A 94 -34.99 8.31 -21.59
C ASP A 94 -35.80 7.11 -22.13
N GLY A 95 -36.48 6.35 -21.26
CA GLY A 95 -37.40 5.27 -21.61
C GLY A 95 -36.77 3.87 -21.58
N HIS A 96 -35.54 3.74 -21.09
CA HIS A 96 -34.94 2.43 -20.83
C HIS A 96 -35.66 1.72 -19.68
N HIS A 97 -35.99 0.44 -19.86
CA HIS A 97 -36.61 -0.35 -18.80
C HIS A 97 -35.55 -0.83 -17.81
N VAL A 98 -35.79 -0.61 -16.51
CA VAL A 98 -34.96 -1.12 -15.41
C VAL A 98 -34.75 -2.64 -15.47
N GLY A 99 -35.72 -3.39 -15.97
CA GLY A 99 -35.60 -4.85 -16.12
C GLY A 99 -34.71 -5.29 -17.28
N GLU A 100 -34.38 -4.40 -18.21
CA GLU A 100 -33.53 -4.66 -19.37
C GLU A 100 -32.08 -4.20 -19.11
N ASP A 101 -31.90 -3.09 -18.38
CA ASP A 101 -30.58 -2.60 -17.93
C ASP A 101 -30.19 -3.25 -16.58
N GLY A 102 -30.27 -4.58 -16.49
CA GLY A 102 -30.17 -5.41 -15.26
C GLY A 102 -28.86 -5.33 -14.45
N GLU A 103 -28.02 -4.35 -14.74
CA GLU A 103 -26.66 -4.19 -14.27
C GLU A 103 -26.53 -3.13 -13.16
N PHE A 104 -27.53 -2.25 -12.98
CA PHE A 104 -27.51 -1.30 -11.85
C PHE A 104 -27.63 -2.00 -10.48
N TYR A 105 -28.12 -3.25 -10.43
CA TYR A 105 -28.10 -4.06 -9.21
C TYR A 105 -26.68 -4.44 -8.77
N GLU A 106 -25.71 -4.31 -9.68
CA GLU A 106 -24.29 -4.53 -9.40
C GLU A 106 -23.59 -3.23 -8.97
N LEU A 107 -24.27 -2.08 -9.04
CA LEU A 107 -23.74 -0.82 -8.52
C LEU A 107 -23.63 -0.87 -7.00
N CYS A 108 -22.40 -0.78 -6.48
CA CYS A 108 -22.16 -0.78 -5.04
C CYS A 108 -20.91 0.02 -4.67
N TYR A 109 -20.77 0.32 -3.39
CA TYR A 109 -19.53 0.82 -2.81
C TYR A 109 -19.31 0.16 -1.46
N GLY A 110 -18.08 0.16 -0.98
CA GLY A 110 -17.76 -0.51 0.27
C GLY A 110 -16.34 -0.33 0.75
N VAL A 111 -16.03 -1.06 1.81
CA VAL A 111 -14.74 -1.05 2.50
C VAL A 111 -13.94 -2.27 2.07
N VAL A 112 -12.66 -2.09 1.73
CA VAL A 112 -11.74 -3.19 1.48
C VAL A 112 -11.22 -3.69 2.83
N ILE A 113 -11.62 -4.89 3.23
CA ILE A 113 -11.19 -5.48 4.51
C ILE A 113 -9.84 -6.21 4.42
N ALA A 114 -9.47 -6.65 3.21
CA ALA A 114 -8.15 -7.20 2.92
C ALA A 114 -7.80 -7.04 1.43
N SER A 115 -6.51 -6.92 1.13
CA SER A 115 -5.98 -6.94 -0.25
C SER A 115 -4.81 -7.91 -0.37
N ALA A 116 -4.48 -8.33 -1.58
CA ALA A 116 -3.26 -9.09 -1.81
C ALA A 116 -2.03 -8.21 -1.55
N GLY A 117 -1.13 -8.70 -0.71
CA GLY A 117 0.23 -8.21 -0.52
C GLY A 117 1.24 -9.26 -0.97
N TYR A 118 2.52 -8.89 -1.00
CA TYR A 118 3.60 -9.81 -1.32
C TYR A 118 4.81 -9.59 -0.43
N THR A 119 5.51 -10.68 -0.10
CA THR A 119 6.85 -10.64 0.49
C THR A 119 7.85 -11.15 -0.52
N VAL A 120 9.05 -10.56 -0.53
CA VAL A 120 10.22 -11.16 -1.18
C VAL A 120 10.84 -12.08 -0.16
N ASP A 121 10.66 -13.38 -0.35
CA ASP A 121 11.20 -14.37 0.59
C ASP A 121 12.68 -14.61 0.34
N ASP A 122 13.09 -14.54 -0.94
CA ASP A 122 14.47 -14.73 -1.34
C ASP A 122 14.79 -14.03 -2.67
N VAL A 123 16.07 -13.73 -2.90
CA VAL A 123 16.60 -13.25 -4.17
C VAL A 123 17.61 -14.26 -4.67
N VAL A 124 17.33 -14.85 -5.84
CA VAL A 124 18.16 -15.91 -6.43
C VAL A 124 19.61 -15.44 -6.56
N ASN A 125 20.53 -16.16 -5.95
CA ASN A 125 21.96 -15.88 -6.01
C ASN A 125 22.73 -17.10 -6.54
N GLU A 126 24.03 -16.93 -6.75
CA GLU A 126 24.91 -17.99 -7.27
C GLU A 126 25.07 -19.18 -6.30
N GLU A 127 24.82 -18.99 -5.00
CA GLU A 127 24.85 -20.07 -4.01
C GLU A 127 23.63 -20.98 -4.12
N HIS A 128 22.44 -20.42 -4.39
CA HIS A 128 21.23 -21.20 -4.65
C HIS A 128 21.42 -22.15 -5.83
N HIS A 129 22.01 -21.68 -6.93
CA HIS A 129 22.29 -22.53 -8.09
C HIS A 129 23.28 -23.66 -7.79
N LYS A 130 24.28 -23.40 -6.93
CA LYS A 130 25.25 -24.42 -6.48
C LYS A 130 24.61 -25.46 -5.56
N ASN A 131 23.60 -25.07 -4.80
CA ASN A 131 22.84 -25.94 -3.90
C ASN A 131 21.64 -26.62 -4.58
N ASP A 132 21.57 -26.54 -5.91
CA ASP A 132 20.49 -27.07 -6.73
C ASP A 132 19.10 -26.44 -6.51
N GLU A 133 19.05 -25.28 -5.86
CA GLU A 133 17.84 -24.49 -5.60
C GLU A 133 17.63 -23.42 -6.68
N PHE A 134 16.35 -23.14 -7.01
CA PHE A 134 15.96 -22.08 -7.95
C PHE A 134 16.66 -22.09 -9.32
N LYS A 135 17.16 -23.25 -9.81
CA LYS A 135 17.95 -23.36 -11.06
C LYS A 135 17.28 -22.80 -12.30
N ASN A 136 15.96 -22.81 -12.35
CA ASN A 136 15.19 -22.32 -13.50
C ASN A 136 15.05 -20.79 -13.51
N TYR A 137 15.43 -20.12 -12.43
CA TYR A 137 15.34 -18.68 -12.27
C TYR A 137 16.72 -18.05 -12.43
N LYS A 138 16.76 -16.87 -13.06
CA LYS A 138 18.01 -16.12 -13.23
C LYS A 138 18.47 -15.56 -11.88
N VAL A 139 19.78 -15.49 -11.67
CA VAL A 139 20.35 -14.73 -10.55
C VAL A 139 19.82 -13.29 -10.58
N GLY A 140 19.39 -12.81 -9.41
CA GLY A 140 18.69 -11.54 -9.21
C GLY A 140 17.16 -11.63 -9.32
N THR A 141 16.58 -12.80 -9.59
CA THR A 141 15.11 -12.97 -9.59
C THR A 141 14.58 -12.99 -8.16
N GLU A 142 13.55 -12.20 -7.87
CA GLU A 142 12.83 -12.22 -6.59
C GLU A 142 11.86 -13.39 -6.54
N ILE A 143 11.96 -14.21 -5.50
CA ILE A 143 11.00 -15.27 -5.19
C ILE A 143 9.98 -14.69 -4.22
N LEU A 144 8.72 -14.65 -4.67
CA LEU A 144 7.65 -13.97 -3.95
C LEU A 144 6.70 -14.96 -3.28
N SER A 145 6.25 -14.63 -2.07
CA SER A 145 5.06 -15.20 -1.46
C SER A 145 3.92 -14.19 -1.46
N LEU A 146 2.73 -14.65 -1.87
CA LEU A 146 1.51 -13.86 -1.84
C LEU A 146 0.74 -14.12 -0.54
N HIS A 147 0.20 -13.08 0.05
CA HIS A 147 -0.61 -13.17 1.27
C HIS A 147 -1.72 -12.11 1.27
N LEU A 148 -2.68 -12.23 2.19
CA LEU A 148 -3.71 -11.22 2.39
C LEU A 148 -3.26 -10.25 3.49
N GLU A 149 -3.15 -8.98 3.14
CA GLU A 149 -2.98 -7.88 4.07
C GLU A 149 -4.36 -7.41 4.52
N THR A 150 -4.67 -7.59 5.80
CA THR A 150 -5.93 -7.13 6.38
C THR A 150 -5.84 -5.65 6.74
N TYR A 151 -6.83 -4.86 6.33
CA TYR A 151 -6.97 -3.48 6.78
C TYR A 151 -7.53 -3.46 8.20
N LYS A 152 -6.87 -2.75 9.11
CA LYS A 152 -7.42 -2.54 10.45
C LYS A 152 -8.56 -1.55 10.35
N SER A 153 -9.77 -1.99 10.68
CA SER A 153 -10.88 -1.08 10.84
C SER A 153 -10.52 -0.03 11.91
N THR A 154 -10.51 1.24 11.55
CA THR A 154 -10.44 2.33 12.51
C THR A 154 -11.77 2.55 13.24
N SER A 155 -12.80 1.75 12.96
CA SER A 155 -14.07 1.82 13.65
C SER A 155 -14.01 1.16 15.03
N GLY A 156 -13.68 1.96 16.05
CA GLY A 156 -14.28 1.83 17.38
C GLY A 156 -15.78 2.17 17.36
N ALA A 157 -16.52 1.60 16.40
CA ALA A 157 -17.97 1.62 16.38
C ALA A 157 -18.40 0.15 16.49
N GLU A 158 -18.65 -0.26 17.73
CA GLU A 158 -19.41 -1.45 18.04
C GLU A 158 -20.75 -1.38 17.28
N VAL A 159 -21.15 -2.51 16.70
CA VAL A 159 -22.48 -2.74 16.11
C VAL A 159 -23.53 -2.75 17.20
#